data_AF-A0A7V5Q2D2-F1
#
_entry.id   AF-A0A7V5Q2D2-F1
#
_cell.length_a   1.000
_cell.length_b   1.000
_cell.length_c   1.000
_cell.angle_alpha   90.00
_cell.angle_beta   90.00
_cell.angle_gamma   90.00
#
_symmetry.space_group_name_H-M   'P 1'
#
loop_
_entity.id
_entity.type
_entity.pdbx_description
1 polymer ?
#
loop_
_entity_poly.entity_id
_entity_poly.type
_entity_poly.pdbx_seq_one_letter_code
_entity_poly.pdbx_strand_id
1 'polypeptide(L)'
;RPEEIVQFLRSQRADGGGFLEIRAAKRAGANPTAAAIGALEILDALDDHTRTETVSFLLELADDEGGFRANTRIPLPDLLSTFTAAWTLDRLGAAGEVDWERLERYVRSLEVTHGFLGATLDREPDVEYTFYGVAALALRALLAG
;
A
#
# COMPACT_ATOMS: atom_id res chain seq x y z
N ARG A 1 -19.57 -13.68 10.93
CA ARG A 1 -20.35 -13.90 9.67
C ARG A 1 -19.84 -12.93 8.62
N PRO A 2 -19.82 -13.25 7.31
CA PRO A 2 -19.30 -12.35 6.26
C PRO A 2 -19.82 -10.92 6.37
N GLU A 3 -21.10 -10.74 6.67
CA GLU A 3 -21.77 -9.44 6.81
C GLU A 3 -21.24 -8.62 7.99
N GLU A 4 -20.91 -9.28 9.11
CA GLU A 4 -20.33 -8.62 10.29
C GLU A 4 -18.91 -8.12 10.01
N ILE A 5 -18.14 -8.85 9.18
CA ILE A 5 -16.81 -8.44 8.74
C ILE A 5 -16.93 -7.22 7.82
N VAL A 6 -17.83 -7.25 6.84
CA VAL A 6 -18.09 -6.10 5.94
C VAL A 6 -18.51 -4.86 6.74
N GLN A 7 -19.43 -5.02 7.71
CA GLN A 7 -19.83 -3.92 8.59
C GLN A 7 -18.67 -3.38 9.42
N PHE A 8 -17.82 -4.25 9.95
CA PHE A 8 -16.62 -3.85 10.66
C PHE A 8 -15.67 -3.04 9.77
N LEU A 9 -15.33 -3.55 8.58
CA LEU A 9 -14.45 -2.87 7.63
C LEU A 9 -15.00 -1.50 7.23
N ARG A 10 -16.29 -1.41 6.90
CA ARG A 10 -16.94 -0.13 6.58
C ARG A 10 -16.89 0.86 7.75
N SER A 11 -16.95 0.38 8.99
CA SER A 11 -16.82 1.24 10.18
C SER A 11 -15.40 1.76 10.40
N GLN A 12 -14.40 1.25 9.68
CA GLN A 12 -13.01 1.71 9.70
C GLN A 12 -12.69 2.72 8.59
N ARG A 13 -13.61 3.00 7.66
CA ARG A 13 -13.38 3.98 6.61
C ARG A 13 -13.21 5.38 7.21
N ALA A 14 -12.15 6.08 6.80
CA ALA A 14 -11.90 7.47 7.16
C ALA A 14 -12.42 8.41 6.06
N ASP A 15 -12.58 9.69 6.40
CA ASP A 15 -12.77 10.74 5.41
C ASP A 15 -11.56 10.76 4.45
N GLY A 16 -11.84 10.85 3.14
CA GLY A 16 -10.80 10.91 2.11
C GLY A 16 -10.32 9.55 1.57
N GLY A 17 -11.07 8.47 1.76
CA GLY A 17 -10.91 7.23 0.96
C GLY A 17 -10.02 6.12 1.55
N GLY A 18 -9.29 6.40 2.61
CA GLY A 18 -8.48 5.40 3.32
C GLY A 18 -9.20 4.72 4.48
N PHE A 19 -8.57 3.72 5.09
CA PHE A 19 -9.08 2.99 6.27
C PHE A 19 -8.16 3.15 7.49
N LEU A 20 -8.78 3.17 8.66
CA LEU A 20 -8.14 3.23 9.97
C LEU A 20 -7.76 1.82 10.46
N GLU A 21 -6.57 1.67 11.01
CA GLU A 21 -6.14 0.44 11.69
C GLU A 21 -6.99 0.14 12.94
N ILE A 22 -7.23 1.18 13.74
CA ILE A 22 -8.10 1.14 14.93
C ILE A 22 -9.00 2.36 14.96
N ARG A 23 -10.19 2.27 15.57
CA ARG A 23 -11.13 3.42 15.65
C ARG A 23 -10.57 4.68 16.31
N ALA A 24 -9.64 4.52 17.24
CA ALA A 24 -8.99 5.64 17.92
C ALA A 24 -7.92 6.33 17.04
N ALA A 25 -7.54 5.72 15.91
CA ALA A 25 -6.59 6.32 14.99
C ALA A 25 -7.20 7.57 14.35
N LYS A 26 -6.35 8.60 14.20
CA LYS A 26 -6.79 9.89 13.64
C LYS A 26 -6.65 9.97 12.12
N ARG A 27 -6.02 8.98 11.49
CA ARG A 27 -5.62 9.00 10.08
C ARG A 27 -5.66 7.61 9.50
N ALA A 28 -6.10 7.52 8.25
CA ALA A 28 -5.95 6.32 7.46
C ALA A 28 -4.48 6.09 7.10
N GLY A 29 -4.16 4.83 6.78
CA GLY A 29 -2.83 4.46 6.29
C GLY A 29 -2.89 3.49 5.11
N ALA A 30 -1.77 3.36 4.41
CA ALA A 30 -1.64 2.47 3.24
C ALA A 30 -2.02 1.02 3.59
N ASN A 31 -1.40 0.45 4.62
CA ASN A 31 -1.57 -0.95 5.01
C ASN A 31 -2.99 -1.31 5.48
N PRO A 32 -3.63 -0.57 6.42
CA PRO A 32 -5.02 -0.86 6.79
C PRO A 32 -5.99 -0.65 5.61
N THR A 33 -5.68 0.26 4.69
CA THR A 33 -6.45 0.44 3.45
C THR A 33 -6.32 -0.76 2.53
N ALA A 34 -5.10 -1.22 2.23
CA ALA A 34 -4.86 -2.40 1.41
C ALA A 34 -5.54 -3.65 2.01
N ALA A 35 -5.46 -3.84 3.32
CA ALA A 35 -6.11 -4.95 4.02
C ALA A 35 -7.65 -4.87 3.91
N ALA A 36 -8.23 -3.69 4.09
CA ALA A 36 -9.67 -3.50 3.97
C ALA A 36 -10.17 -3.74 2.54
N ILE A 37 -9.45 -3.22 1.54
CA ILE A 37 -9.78 -3.44 0.13
C ILE A 37 -9.68 -4.91 -0.25
N GLY A 38 -8.57 -5.57 0.08
CA GLY A 38 -8.41 -7.00 -0.23
C GLY A 38 -9.51 -7.85 0.43
N ALA A 39 -9.88 -7.53 1.67
CA ALA A 39 -10.98 -8.22 2.35
C ALA A 39 -12.35 -7.93 1.70
N LEU A 40 -12.63 -6.69 1.30
CA LEU A 40 -13.87 -6.33 0.61
C LEU A 40 -13.96 -6.99 -0.78
N GLU A 41 -12.84 -7.12 -1.51
CA GLU A 41 -12.80 -7.85 -2.78
C GLU A 41 -13.09 -9.35 -2.57
N ILE A 42 -12.45 -9.98 -1.59
CA ILE A 42 -12.67 -11.41 -1.27
C ILE A 42 -14.13 -11.68 -0.88
N LEU A 43 -14.78 -10.72 -0.24
CA LEU A 43 -16.17 -10.82 0.22
C LEU A 43 -17.20 -10.33 -0.80
N ASP A 44 -16.77 -9.98 -2.02
CA ASP A 44 -17.62 -9.42 -3.09
C ASP A 44 -18.46 -8.21 -2.61
N ALA A 45 -17.83 -7.35 -1.80
CA ALA A 45 -18.48 -6.25 -1.08
C ALA A 45 -17.85 -4.87 -1.35
N LEU A 46 -16.87 -4.80 -2.26
CA LEU A 46 -16.23 -3.56 -2.69
C LEU A 46 -17.10 -2.83 -3.73
N ASP A 47 -17.57 -1.63 -3.37
CA ASP A 47 -18.31 -0.75 -4.28
C ASP A 47 -17.41 0.25 -5.03
N ASP A 48 -17.91 0.76 -6.17
CA ASP A 48 -17.17 1.67 -7.06
C ASP A 48 -16.80 3.01 -6.40
N HIS A 49 -17.63 3.48 -5.47
CA HIS A 49 -17.35 4.71 -4.74
C HIS A 49 -16.14 4.54 -3.81
N THR A 50 -16.11 3.45 -3.03
CA THR A 50 -14.98 3.09 -2.18
C THR A 50 -13.72 2.86 -3.01
N ARG A 51 -13.83 2.12 -4.13
CA ARG A 51 -12.73 1.93 -5.11
C ARG A 51 -12.12 3.27 -5.52
N THR A 52 -12.95 4.21 -5.98
CA THR A 52 -12.49 5.49 -6.52
C THR A 52 -11.78 6.33 -5.46
N GLU A 53 -12.36 6.45 -4.27
CA GLU A 53 -11.74 7.24 -3.22
C GLU A 53 -10.44 6.60 -2.69
N THR A 54 -10.38 5.27 -2.63
CA THR A 54 -9.14 4.59 -2.22
C THR A 54 -8.01 4.78 -3.22
N VAL A 55 -8.30 4.79 -4.53
CA VAL A 55 -7.27 5.14 -5.53
C VAL A 55 -6.71 6.53 -5.27
N SER A 56 -7.57 7.55 -5.12
CA SER A 56 -7.15 8.92 -4.80
C SER A 56 -6.30 8.97 -3.52
N PHE A 57 -6.76 8.32 -2.45
CA PHE A 57 -6.05 8.26 -1.17
C PHE A 57 -4.64 7.68 -1.31
N LEU A 58 -4.49 6.54 -1.98
CA LEU A 58 -3.20 5.87 -2.11
C LEU A 58 -2.23 6.71 -2.96
N LEU A 59 -2.71 7.36 -4.02
CA LEU A 59 -1.89 8.26 -4.83
C LEU A 59 -1.38 9.48 -4.03
N GLU A 60 -2.14 9.98 -3.06
CA GLU A 60 -1.65 11.02 -2.13
C GLU A 60 -0.52 10.55 -1.21
N LEU A 61 -0.37 9.23 -1.02
CA LEU A 61 0.71 8.66 -0.21
C LEU A 61 2.01 8.45 -1.00
N ALA A 62 1.94 8.46 -2.34
CA ALA A 62 3.13 8.41 -3.18
C ALA A 62 4.04 9.62 -2.91
N ASP A 63 5.34 9.38 -2.89
CA ASP A 63 6.34 10.43 -2.82
C ASP A 63 7.04 10.66 -4.16
N ASP A 64 7.86 11.70 -4.23
CA ASP A 64 8.56 12.07 -5.46
C ASP A 64 9.71 11.10 -5.79
N GLU A 65 10.18 10.30 -4.82
CA GLU A 65 11.26 9.32 -4.98
C GLU A 65 10.74 7.96 -5.51
N GLY A 66 9.43 7.73 -5.47
CA GLY A 66 8.73 6.56 -6.02
C GLY A 66 8.17 5.59 -4.97
N GLY A 67 8.42 5.83 -3.68
CA GLY A 67 7.87 5.04 -2.60
C GLY A 67 6.50 5.55 -2.14
N PHE A 68 5.82 4.78 -1.28
CA PHE A 68 4.60 5.23 -0.61
C PHE A 68 4.81 5.36 0.89
N ARG A 69 4.29 6.45 1.46
CA ARG A 69 4.27 6.72 2.90
C ARG A 69 3.21 5.86 3.59
N ALA A 70 3.46 5.46 4.84
CA ALA A 70 2.45 4.73 5.61
C ALA A 70 1.17 5.54 5.87
N ASN A 71 1.26 6.87 5.97
CA ASN A 71 0.14 7.81 6.01
C ASN A 71 0.64 9.24 5.74
N THR A 72 -0.27 10.20 5.66
CA THR A 72 0.00 11.62 5.30
C THR A 72 0.89 12.40 6.28
N ARG A 73 1.28 11.84 7.44
CA ARG A 73 2.24 12.47 8.36
C ARG A 73 3.61 11.82 8.40
N ILE A 74 3.78 10.64 7.82
CA ILE A 74 5.10 10.01 7.78
C ILE A 74 5.89 10.70 6.68
N PRO A 75 7.10 11.24 6.95
CA PRO A 75 7.81 12.04 5.98
C PRO A 75 8.47 11.22 4.88
N LEU A 76 8.79 9.96 5.17
CA LEU A 76 9.54 9.07 4.29
C LEU A 76 8.69 7.84 3.94
N PRO A 77 8.83 7.31 2.73
CA PRO A 77 8.21 6.04 2.35
C PRO A 77 8.87 4.86 3.07
N ASP A 78 8.14 3.76 3.12
CA ASP A 78 8.64 2.46 3.56
C ASP A 78 8.24 1.36 2.57
N LEU A 79 8.97 0.24 2.59
CA LEU A 79 8.86 -0.83 1.61
C LEU A 79 7.53 -1.59 1.70
N LEU A 80 7.02 -1.78 2.93
CA LEU A 80 5.73 -2.42 3.18
C LEU A 80 4.59 -1.57 2.57
N SER A 81 4.52 -0.29 2.91
CA SER A 81 3.52 0.65 2.41
C SER A 81 3.64 0.84 0.89
N THR A 82 4.86 0.85 0.37
CA THR A 82 5.13 0.91 -1.08
C THR A 82 4.52 -0.29 -1.80
N PHE A 83 4.81 -1.50 -1.33
CA PHE A 83 4.26 -2.70 -1.96
C PHE A 83 2.73 -2.75 -1.84
N THR A 84 2.17 -2.56 -0.64
CA THR A 84 0.73 -2.72 -0.42
C THR A 84 -0.09 -1.67 -1.16
N ALA A 85 0.38 -0.43 -1.24
CA ALA A 85 -0.26 0.62 -2.02
C ALA A 85 -0.20 0.32 -3.52
N ALA A 86 0.98 -0.01 -4.06
CA ALA A 86 1.13 -0.29 -5.49
C ALA A 86 0.33 -1.53 -5.93
N TRP A 87 0.34 -2.60 -5.13
CA TRP A 87 -0.48 -3.78 -5.39
C TRP A 87 -1.97 -3.45 -5.33
N THR A 88 -2.41 -2.66 -4.34
CA THR A 88 -3.82 -2.26 -4.25
C THR A 88 -4.23 -1.39 -5.44
N LEU A 89 -3.38 -0.47 -5.89
CA LEU A 89 -3.64 0.35 -7.08
C LEU A 89 -3.78 -0.51 -8.34
N ASP A 90 -2.92 -1.53 -8.52
CA ASP A 90 -3.06 -2.50 -9.62
C ASP A 90 -4.38 -3.26 -9.54
N ARG A 91 -4.72 -3.83 -8.38
CA ARG A 91 -6.00 -4.53 -8.13
C ARG A 91 -7.21 -3.65 -8.42
N LEU A 92 -7.12 -2.36 -8.14
CA LEU A 92 -8.19 -1.40 -8.38
C LEU A 92 -8.27 -0.89 -9.82
N GLY A 93 -7.36 -1.31 -10.71
CA GLY A 93 -7.31 -0.89 -12.12
C GLY A 93 -6.59 0.45 -12.34
N ALA A 94 -5.81 0.90 -11.37
CA ALA A 94 -5.10 2.19 -11.36
C ALA A 94 -3.57 2.04 -11.46
N ALA A 95 -3.07 0.89 -11.95
CA ALA A 95 -1.63 0.69 -12.16
C ALA A 95 -1.01 1.76 -13.07
N GLY A 96 -1.75 2.32 -14.03
CA GLY A 96 -1.27 3.35 -14.94
C GLY A 96 -0.93 4.70 -14.27
N GLU A 97 -1.37 4.92 -13.04
CA GLU A 97 -1.10 6.14 -12.26
C GLU A 97 0.20 6.04 -11.45
N VAL A 98 0.84 4.87 -11.41
CA VAL A 98 2.08 4.64 -10.65
C VAL A 98 3.30 4.84 -11.55
N ASP A 99 4.27 5.66 -11.10
CA ASP A 99 5.59 5.75 -11.73
C ASP A 99 6.43 4.50 -11.36
N TRP A 100 6.23 3.43 -12.13
CA TRP A 100 6.86 2.14 -11.91
C TRP A 100 8.39 2.16 -12.01
N GLU A 101 8.96 3.07 -12.80
CA GLU A 101 10.42 3.21 -12.88
C GLU A 101 10.98 3.83 -11.59
N ARG A 102 10.32 4.86 -11.04
CA ARG A 102 10.70 5.43 -9.75
C ARG A 102 10.51 4.43 -8.63
N LEU A 103 9.38 3.72 -8.59
CA LEU A 103 9.12 2.69 -7.60
C LEU A 103 10.23 1.63 -7.60
N GLU A 104 10.60 1.12 -8.79
CA GLU A 104 11.68 0.14 -8.90
C GLU A 104 13.02 0.70 -8.39
N ARG A 105 13.37 1.94 -8.75
CA ARG A 105 14.58 2.60 -8.24
C ARG A 105 14.57 2.73 -6.72
N TYR A 106 13.45 3.15 -6.14
CA TYR A 106 13.29 3.26 -4.69
C TYR A 106 13.47 1.90 -4.00
N VAL A 107 12.76 0.85 -4.46
CA VAL A 107 12.85 -0.50 -3.90
C VAL A 107 14.29 -1.04 -3.99
N ARG A 108 14.97 -0.86 -5.13
CA ARG A 108 16.37 -1.27 -5.29
C ARG A 108 17.34 -0.49 -4.42
N SER A 109 17.03 0.74 -4.03
CA SER A 109 17.86 1.52 -3.12
C SER A 109 17.87 0.95 -1.69
N LEU A 110 16.84 0.17 -1.34
CA LEU A 110 16.72 -0.53 -0.06
C LEU A 110 17.31 -1.95 -0.09
N GLU A 111 17.73 -2.45 -1.26
CA GLU A 111 18.35 -3.76 -1.40
C GLU A 111 19.76 -3.73 -0.81
N VAL A 112 20.06 -4.68 0.07
CA VAL A 112 21.36 -4.85 0.73
C VAL A 112 21.80 -6.31 0.66
N THR A 113 23.04 -6.57 1.05
CA THR A 113 23.54 -7.94 1.13
C THR A 113 22.64 -8.80 2.03
N HIS A 114 22.06 -9.86 1.46
CA HIS A 114 21.14 -10.81 2.10
C HIS A 114 19.72 -10.32 2.42
N GLY A 115 19.25 -9.20 1.86
CA GLY A 115 17.84 -8.82 2.02
C GLY A 115 17.52 -7.39 1.64
N PHE A 116 16.48 -6.85 2.25
CA PHE A 116 16.04 -5.47 2.07
C PHE A 116 15.85 -4.77 3.41
N LEU A 117 16.15 -3.47 3.42
CA LEU A 117 15.78 -2.55 4.49
C LEU A 117 14.29 -2.18 4.38
N GLY A 118 13.67 -1.79 5.50
CA GLY A 118 12.28 -1.33 5.49
C GLY A 118 12.12 0.10 5.00
N ALA A 119 13.04 0.98 5.38
CA ALA A 119 13.13 2.35 4.95
C ALA A 119 14.59 2.82 4.88
N THR A 120 14.82 3.99 4.29
CA THR A 120 16.17 4.55 4.07
C THR A 120 16.95 4.85 5.36
N LEU A 121 16.25 4.97 6.50
CA LEU A 121 16.86 5.21 7.81
C LEU A 121 17.21 3.93 8.57
N ASP A 122 16.77 2.77 8.09
CA ASP A 122 17.04 1.49 8.72
C ASP A 122 18.48 1.04 8.46
N ARG A 123 18.97 0.12 9.30
CA ARG A 123 20.36 -0.35 9.25
C ARG A 123 20.50 -1.84 9.03
N GLU A 124 19.47 -2.60 9.33
CA GLU A 124 19.49 -4.06 9.29
C GLU A 124 18.38 -4.56 8.38
N PRO A 125 18.69 -5.51 7.47
CA PRO A 125 17.65 -6.14 6.70
C PRO A 125 16.81 -7.06 7.59
N ASP A 126 15.53 -7.18 7.24
CA ASP A 126 14.60 -8.09 7.90
C ASP A 126 13.92 -9.01 6.87
N VAL A 127 13.45 -10.18 7.32
CA VAL A 127 12.76 -11.14 6.46
C VAL A 127 11.44 -10.59 5.91
N GLU A 128 10.72 -9.79 6.69
CA GLU A 128 9.50 -9.10 6.29
C GLU A 128 9.77 -8.14 5.13
N TYR A 129 10.76 -7.27 5.26
CA TYR A 129 11.10 -6.32 4.20
C TYR A 129 11.75 -7.00 3.00
N THR A 130 12.46 -8.10 3.21
CA THR A 130 12.93 -8.95 2.11
C THR A 130 11.79 -9.51 1.30
N PHE A 131 10.70 -9.97 1.95
CA PHE A 131 9.49 -10.38 1.26
C PHE A 131 8.88 -9.22 0.45
N TYR A 132 8.70 -8.05 1.06
CA TYR A 132 8.09 -6.90 0.37
C TYR A 132 8.94 -6.35 -0.78
N GLY A 133 10.27 -6.34 -0.64
CA GLY A 133 11.19 -5.94 -1.71
C GLY A 133 11.10 -6.85 -2.92
N VAL A 134 11.15 -8.18 -2.70
CA VAL A 134 10.99 -9.16 -3.77
C VAL A 134 9.59 -9.06 -4.39
N ALA A 135 8.54 -8.90 -3.58
CA ALA A 135 7.17 -8.79 -4.07
C ALA A 135 6.94 -7.53 -4.92
N ALA A 136 7.52 -6.39 -4.54
CA ALA A 136 7.45 -5.15 -5.31
C ALA A 136 8.17 -5.26 -6.66
N LEU A 137 9.37 -5.86 -6.69
CA LEU A 137 10.10 -6.11 -7.94
C LEU A 137 9.37 -7.13 -8.84
N ALA A 138 8.75 -8.15 -8.25
CA ALA A 138 7.94 -9.11 -9.00
C ALA A 138 6.70 -8.45 -9.61
N LEU A 139 5.98 -7.61 -8.85
CA LEU A 139 4.84 -6.84 -9.35
C LEU A 139 5.26 -5.93 -10.52
N ARG A 140 6.38 -5.21 -10.38
CA ARG A 140 6.96 -4.39 -11.44
C ARG A 140 7.25 -5.20 -12.71
N ALA A 141 7.81 -6.40 -12.57
CA ALA A 141 8.15 -7.27 -13.68
C ALA A 141 6.91 -7.80 -14.41
N LEU A 142 5.82 -8.10 -13.68
CA LEU A 142 4.54 -8.52 -14.26
C LEU A 142 3.89 -7.41 -15.10
N LEU A 143 4.05 -6.16 -14.69
CA LEU A 143 3.51 -4.99 -15.39
C LEU A 143 4.42 -4.46 -16.51
N ALA A 144 5.63 -5.03 -16.67
CA ALA A 144 6.56 -4.66 -17.74
C ALA A 144 6.31 -5.41 -19.06
N GLY A 145 5.54 -6.50 -19.02
CA GLY A 145 5.22 -7.36 -20.16
C GLY A 145 3.88 -7.02 -20.80
#